data_AF-A0A180G5Z8-F1
#
_entry.id   AF-A0A180G5Z8-F1
#
_cell.length_a   1.000
_cell.length_b   1.000
_cell.length_c   1.000
_cell.angle_alpha   90.00
_cell.angle_beta   90.00
_cell.angle_gamma   90.00
#
_symmetry.space_group_name_H-M   'P 1'
#
loop_
_entity.id
_entity.type
_entity.pdbx_description
1 polymer ?
#
loop_
_entity_poly.entity_id
_entity_poly.type
_entity_poly.pdbx_seq_one_letter_code
_entity_poly.pdbx_strand_id
1 'polypeptide(L)'
;MYHLPIIPTSIVAVTFALASLLFTWPSPTYRFSQPSSPNLPMINITHTASFLHSCVLLDSMKALEVSKSDLRHIGKLQEFLPNLEAEDELNEGPVIRKSWEELISNLRTTAHHAQILNSNGIWQTKVLLNEYKAFLRPNSRFKVTVDTVVDKFASALQQFILVSNNLTESVQLAILTHQSLQSRILQAHKRLLIETKQRGFFQYCLNLLLGNGWLMRRESELNAVKTASLIVEAVSPFINNIQIMNEIYKNNLLTLLLPMFRNQRYHNPSTPEDFDTPDLDLQIPGEPILCKSDATGEYWPASIKNYAGVRSTRSEDNNNQSLVFQKYYTVLFFDETISEVPRCFFLTSADREFHTVQIGRIHTTETTYRRFYPKLSNVLASLDLIAAGKAQDPTVKAKHKQFLRVPSQQRVVLYGKYSDKLLFHVGQFLRERYFGNAATSLEAVDPRVLQLSDNARLDYISDILLPEALLLITTAEIYEEASSLSVNPRQYATECLKETDIVDLVNCLRWKPKPI
;
A
#
# COMPACT_ATOMS: atom_id res chain seq x y z
N MET A 1 9.08 -27.86 -57.31
CA MET A 1 9.13 -26.69 -56.39
C MET A 1 7.99 -26.85 -55.40
N TYR A 2 8.29 -27.30 -54.18
CA TYR A 2 7.29 -27.43 -53.12
C TYR A 2 7.23 -26.10 -52.36
N HIS A 3 6.09 -25.43 -52.41
CA HIS A 3 5.83 -24.27 -51.56
C HIS A 3 5.67 -24.75 -50.12
N LEU A 4 6.63 -24.40 -49.25
CA LEU A 4 6.44 -24.49 -47.81
C LEU A 4 5.33 -23.49 -47.41
N PRO A 5 4.32 -23.91 -46.62
CA PRO A 5 3.34 -22.97 -46.10
C PRO A 5 4.02 -22.05 -45.07
N ILE A 6 3.91 -20.75 -45.29
CA ILE A 6 4.31 -19.71 -44.34
C ILE A 6 3.34 -19.80 -43.17
N ILE A 7 3.80 -20.34 -42.04
CA ILE A 7 3.03 -20.35 -40.79
C ILE A 7 3.00 -18.90 -40.26
N PRO A 8 1.83 -18.32 -39.97
CA PRO A 8 1.72 -17.00 -39.38
C PRO A 8 2.55 -16.90 -38.08
N THR A 9 3.34 -15.84 -37.93
CA THR A 9 4.17 -15.55 -36.75
C THR A 9 3.37 -15.51 -35.45
N SER A 10 2.08 -15.18 -35.52
CA SER A 10 1.12 -15.26 -34.41
C SER A 10 0.88 -16.70 -33.92
N ILE A 11 0.80 -17.66 -34.84
CA ILE A 11 0.67 -19.08 -34.51
C ILE A 11 1.96 -19.59 -33.87
N VAL A 12 3.13 -19.16 -34.35
CA VAL A 12 4.42 -19.50 -33.75
C VAL A 12 4.55 -18.92 -32.34
N ALA A 13 4.17 -17.67 -32.11
CA ALA A 13 4.25 -17.04 -30.79
C ALA A 13 3.26 -17.66 -29.77
N VAL A 14 2.04 -18.00 -30.20
CA VAL A 14 1.03 -18.66 -29.36
C VAL A 14 1.41 -20.11 -29.09
N THR A 15 1.89 -20.84 -30.10
CA THR A 15 2.43 -22.20 -29.89
C THR A 15 3.71 -22.19 -29.05
N PHE A 16 4.54 -21.14 -29.09
CA PHE A 16 5.73 -21.00 -28.25
C PHE A 16 5.38 -20.65 -26.80
N ALA A 17 4.45 -19.71 -26.57
CA ALA A 17 3.95 -19.36 -25.24
C ALA A 17 3.25 -20.55 -24.55
N LEU A 18 2.51 -21.36 -25.33
CA LEU A 18 1.81 -22.54 -24.83
C LEU A 18 2.70 -23.81 -24.79
N ALA A 19 3.70 -23.97 -25.66
CA ALA A 19 4.67 -25.08 -25.59
C ALA A 19 5.63 -24.94 -24.40
N SER A 20 5.92 -23.70 -24.00
CA SER A 20 6.64 -23.38 -22.74
C SER A 20 5.90 -23.88 -21.50
N LEU A 21 4.59 -24.11 -21.60
CA LEU A 21 3.70 -24.58 -20.54
C LEU A 21 3.80 -26.11 -20.30
N LEU A 22 4.52 -26.86 -21.14
CA LEU A 22 4.40 -28.34 -21.19
C LEU A 22 5.60 -29.18 -20.79
N PHE A 23 6.83 -28.67 -20.73
CA PHE A 23 7.98 -29.60 -20.77
C PHE A 23 8.49 -30.18 -19.45
N THR A 24 7.91 -29.89 -18.28
CA THR A 24 8.32 -30.55 -17.01
C THR A 24 7.18 -30.74 -16.02
N TRP A 25 6.30 -31.71 -16.29
CA TRP A 25 5.50 -32.36 -15.24
C TRP A 25 6.17 -33.70 -14.88
N PRO A 26 6.53 -33.99 -13.62
CA PRO A 26 7.06 -35.30 -13.27
C PRO A 26 5.91 -36.31 -13.29
N SER A 27 5.97 -37.30 -14.20
CA SER A 27 5.15 -38.51 -14.08
C SER A 27 5.78 -39.42 -13.03
N PRO A 28 4.98 -40.11 -12.19
CA PRO A 28 5.52 -41.09 -11.24
C PRO A 28 5.96 -42.34 -12.00
N THR A 29 7.24 -42.68 -11.85
CA THR A 29 7.88 -44.00 -12.04
C THR A 29 7.19 -45.02 -12.95
N TYR A 30 7.72 -45.19 -14.16
CA TYR A 30 7.74 -46.48 -14.85
C TYR A 30 9.08 -46.64 -15.57
N ARG A 31 9.91 -47.61 -15.13
CA ARG A 31 11.14 -48.02 -15.81
C ARG A 31 10.77 -48.88 -17.01
N PHE A 32 11.19 -48.48 -18.21
CA PHE A 32 11.53 -49.44 -19.26
C PHE A 32 12.73 -48.93 -20.06
N SER A 33 13.58 -49.87 -20.43
CA SER A 33 14.90 -49.76 -21.06
C SER A 33 14.89 -49.07 -22.44
N GLN A 34 15.95 -48.29 -22.69
CA GLN A 34 16.28 -47.63 -23.96
C GLN A 34 16.40 -48.62 -25.15
N PRO A 35 16.18 -48.10 -26.36
CA PRO A 35 17.26 -48.06 -27.34
C PRO A 35 17.53 -46.67 -27.91
N SER A 36 18.74 -46.50 -28.43
CA SER A 36 19.43 -45.28 -28.85
C SER A 36 18.99 -44.71 -30.21
N SER A 37 19.00 -43.36 -30.32
CA SER A 37 19.23 -42.50 -31.52
C SER A 37 18.38 -41.20 -31.47
N PRO A 38 18.72 -40.09 -32.14
CA PRO A 38 20.01 -39.41 -32.32
C PRO A 38 19.98 -37.96 -31.76
N ASN A 39 21.15 -37.32 -31.73
CA ASN A 39 21.39 -35.97 -31.21
C ASN A 39 20.47 -34.89 -31.82
N LEU A 40 19.58 -34.33 -31.01
CA LEU A 40 18.94 -33.02 -31.22
C LEU A 40 19.66 -31.98 -30.34
N PRO A 41 19.78 -30.72 -30.79
CA PRO A 41 20.44 -29.67 -30.03
C PRO A 41 19.65 -29.43 -28.74
N MET A 42 20.34 -29.60 -27.62
CA MET A 42 19.84 -29.36 -26.28
C MET A 42 19.60 -27.86 -26.12
N ILE A 43 18.41 -27.39 -26.50
CA ILE A 43 17.97 -26.02 -26.22
C ILE A 43 17.83 -25.93 -24.69
N ASN A 44 18.55 -25.01 -24.10
CA ASN A 44 18.64 -24.77 -22.67
C ASN A 44 17.34 -24.09 -22.20
N ILE A 45 16.32 -24.88 -21.82
CA ILE A 45 14.97 -24.43 -21.44
C ILE A 45 14.91 -24.09 -19.93
N THR A 46 15.80 -23.22 -19.47
CA THR A 46 15.75 -22.65 -18.11
C THR A 46 15.15 -21.23 -18.07
N HIS A 47 14.72 -20.68 -19.22
CA HIS A 47 14.37 -19.26 -19.39
C HIS A 47 12.96 -18.98 -19.93
N THR A 48 11.90 -19.59 -19.39
CA THR A 48 10.51 -19.23 -19.78
C THR A 48 9.64 -18.84 -18.59
N ALA A 49 9.52 -17.53 -18.37
CA ALA A 49 8.72 -16.89 -17.32
C ALA A 49 7.22 -17.29 -17.33
N SER A 50 6.66 -17.66 -18.49
CA SER A 50 5.26 -18.07 -18.62
C SER A 50 4.94 -19.41 -17.92
N PHE A 51 5.91 -20.33 -17.84
CA PHE A 51 5.77 -21.61 -17.14
C PHE A 51 5.62 -21.39 -15.63
N LEU A 52 6.48 -20.55 -15.06
CA LEU A 52 6.42 -20.16 -13.65
C LEU A 52 5.05 -19.54 -13.31
N HIS A 53 4.48 -18.73 -14.20
CA HIS A 53 3.17 -18.10 -13.96
C HIS A 53 1.99 -19.07 -13.92
N SER A 54 2.01 -20.17 -14.68
CA SER A 54 0.91 -21.17 -14.64
C SER A 54 0.91 -22.01 -13.36
N CYS A 55 2.08 -22.39 -12.85
CA CYS A 55 2.24 -23.04 -11.55
C CYS A 55 1.86 -22.08 -10.42
N VAL A 56 2.28 -20.82 -10.53
CA VAL A 56 1.95 -19.76 -9.57
C VAL A 56 0.44 -19.49 -9.52
N LEU A 57 -0.27 -19.50 -10.66
CA LEU A 57 -1.74 -19.38 -10.68
C LEU A 57 -2.39 -20.56 -9.93
N LEU A 58 -2.00 -21.80 -10.25
CA LEU A 58 -2.57 -22.99 -9.61
C LEU A 58 -2.28 -23.02 -8.10
N ASP A 59 -1.09 -22.59 -7.69
CA ASP A 59 -0.73 -22.50 -6.28
C ASP A 59 -1.51 -21.37 -5.57
N SER A 60 -1.77 -20.25 -6.25
CA SER A 60 -2.67 -19.22 -5.72
C SER A 60 -4.14 -19.67 -5.64
N MET A 61 -4.61 -20.55 -6.54
CA MET A 61 -5.94 -21.17 -6.42
C MET A 61 -6.03 -22.13 -5.23
N LYS A 62 -5.00 -22.95 -5.00
CA LYS A 62 -4.95 -23.82 -3.81
C LYS A 62 -4.88 -23.00 -2.52
N ALA A 63 -4.19 -21.87 -2.56
CA ALA A 63 -4.06 -20.98 -1.42
C ALA A 63 -5.40 -20.33 -1.01
N LEU A 64 -6.41 -20.32 -1.89
CA LEU A 64 -7.80 -19.93 -1.59
C LEU A 64 -8.63 -21.04 -0.93
N GLU A 65 -8.03 -22.18 -0.56
CA GLU A 65 -8.71 -23.23 0.20
C GLU A 65 -9.17 -22.70 1.56
N VAL A 66 -10.49 -22.64 1.76
CA VAL A 66 -11.05 -22.33 3.06
C VAL A 66 -10.80 -23.51 3.98
N SER A 67 -10.00 -23.28 5.02
CA SER A 67 -9.60 -24.35 5.93
C SER A 67 -10.78 -24.79 6.80
N LYS A 68 -10.71 -26.02 7.34
CA LYS A 68 -11.69 -26.50 8.32
C LYS A 68 -11.76 -25.61 9.56
N SER A 69 -10.63 -25.03 9.98
CA SER A 69 -10.58 -24.06 11.07
C SER A 69 -11.39 -22.81 10.75
N ASP A 70 -11.31 -22.29 9.52
CA ASP A 70 -12.03 -21.09 9.11
C ASP A 70 -13.54 -21.30 9.15
N LEU A 71 -14.01 -22.41 8.59
CA LEU A 71 -15.42 -22.81 8.67
C LEU A 71 -15.88 -22.99 10.11
N ARG A 72 -15.01 -23.47 11.00
CA ARG A 72 -15.31 -23.59 12.44
C ARG A 72 -15.50 -22.22 13.10
N HIS A 73 -14.73 -21.19 12.71
CA HIS A 73 -14.93 -19.84 13.24
C HIS A 73 -16.27 -19.24 12.78
N ILE A 74 -16.65 -19.45 11.51
CA ILE A 74 -17.99 -19.08 11.00
C ILE A 74 -19.09 -19.85 11.76
N GLY A 75 -18.87 -21.15 12.02
CA GLY A 75 -19.78 -21.97 12.82
C GLY A 75 -19.96 -21.43 14.23
N LYS A 76 -18.88 -21.03 14.91
CA LYS A 76 -18.94 -20.40 16.25
C LYS A 76 -19.74 -19.10 16.26
N LEU A 77 -19.63 -18.26 15.22
CA LEU A 77 -20.47 -17.06 15.11
C LEU A 77 -21.96 -17.45 15.08
N GLN A 78 -22.31 -18.48 14.33
CA GLN A 78 -23.68 -18.95 14.21
C GLN A 78 -24.20 -19.62 15.49
N GLU A 79 -23.38 -20.43 16.16
CA GLU A 79 -23.71 -21.05 17.44
C GLU A 79 -23.96 -20.03 18.55
N PHE A 80 -23.32 -18.86 18.48
CA PHE A 80 -23.50 -17.80 19.47
C PHE A 80 -24.71 -16.90 19.20
N LEU A 81 -25.32 -16.95 18.01
CA LEU A 81 -26.46 -16.12 17.65
C LEU A 81 -27.65 -16.21 18.64
N PRO A 82 -28.07 -17.40 19.12
CA PRO A 82 -29.16 -17.51 20.09
C PRO A 82 -28.87 -16.82 21.43
N ASN A 83 -27.60 -16.71 21.82
CA ASN A 83 -27.22 -16.00 23.05
C ASN A 83 -27.41 -14.48 22.89
N LEU A 84 -27.27 -13.96 21.67
CA LEU A 84 -27.56 -12.55 21.39
C LEU A 84 -29.07 -12.29 21.36
N GLU A 85 -29.87 -13.25 20.88
CA GLU A 85 -31.34 -13.17 20.91
C GLU A 85 -31.90 -13.22 22.33
N ALA A 86 -31.31 -14.05 23.20
CA ALA A 86 -31.66 -14.10 24.61
C ALA A 86 -31.37 -12.78 25.35
N GLU A 87 -30.47 -11.96 24.82
CA GLU A 87 -30.06 -10.66 25.36
C GLU A 87 -30.64 -9.48 24.55
N ASP A 88 -31.75 -9.69 23.82
CA ASP A 88 -32.47 -8.65 23.06
C ASP A 88 -32.92 -7.44 23.92
N GLU A 89 -32.88 -7.58 25.24
CA GLU A 89 -33.12 -6.49 26.20
C GLU A 89 -31.94 -5.50 26.35
N LEU A 90 -30.80 -5.77 25.72
CA LEU A 90 -29.72 -4.80 25.60
C LEU A 90 -30.15 -3.63 24.72
N ASN A 91 -29.93 -2.39 25.19
CA ASN A 91 -30.18 -1.18 24.38
C ASN A 91 -29.50 -1.19 23.00
N GLU A 92 -28.39 -1.92 22.86
CA GLU A 92 -27.63 -2.06 21.60
C GLU A 92 -27.81 -3.45 20.95
N GLY A 93 -28.52 -4.36 21.61
CA GLY A 93 -28.69 -5.78 21.24
C GLY A 93 -29.24 -5.97 19.83
N PRO A 94 -30.37 -5.34 19.45
CA PRO A 94 -30.94 -5.49 18.11
C PRO A 94 -29.99 -5.06 16.99
N VAL A 95 -29.18 -4.03 17.24
CA VAL A 95 -28.23 -3.51 16.24
C VAL A 95 -26.99 -4.40 16.15
N ILE A 96 -26.47 -4.87 17.29
CA ILE A 96 -25.38 -5.85 17.34
C ILE A 96 -25.82 -7.13 16.63
N ARG A 97 -27.02 -7.66 16.90
CA ARG A 97 -27.58 -8.84 16.24
C ARG A 97 -27.64 -8.67 14.74
N LYS A 98 -28.21 -7.56 14.25
CA LYS A 98 -28.29 -7.29 12.81
C LYS A 98 -26.91 -7.28 12.15
N SER A 99 -25.93 -6.58 12.74
CA SER A 99 -24.56 -6.55 12.22
C SER A 99 -23.87 -7.92 12.32
N TRP A 100 -24.23 -8.75 13.30
CA TRP A 100 -23.73 -10.11 13.47
C TRP A 100 -24.24 -11.05 12.37
N GLU A 101 -25.55 -11.03 12.09
CA GLU A 101 -26.17 -11.79 11.00
C GLU A 101 -25.60 -11.38 9.64
N GLU A 102 -25.45 -10.07 9.43
CA GLU A 102 -24.84 -9.52 8.22
C GLU A 102 -23.40 -10.00 8.06
N LEU A 103 -22.62 -10.02 9.14
CA LEU A 103 -21.25 -10.55 9.12
C LEU A 103 -21.23 -12.05 8.77
N ILE A 104 -22.10 -12.87 9.38
CA ILE A 104 -22.22 -14.31 9.04
C ILE A 104 -22.55 -14.49 7.56
N SER A 105 -23.50 -13.72 7.04
CA SER A 105 -23.89 -13.76 5.63
C SER A 105 -22.73 -13.41 4.70
N ASN A 106 -22.01 -12.33 5.00
CA ASN A 106 -20.87 -11.86 4.22
C ASN A 106 -19.74 -12.90 4.24
N LEU A 107 -19.40 -13.46 5.41
CA LEU A 107 -18.37 -14.49 5.54
C LEU A 107 -18.70 -15.78 4.79
N ARG A 108 -19.98 -16.20 4.79
CA ARG A 108 -20.42 -17.37 4.01
C ARG A 108 -20.28 -17.10 2.50
N THR A 109 -20.65 -15.91 2.06
CA THR A 109 -20.53 -15.50 0.66
C THR A 109 -19.06 -15.46 0.23
N THR A 110 -18.19 -14.90 1.08
CA THR A 110 -16.73 -14.90 0.89
C THR A 110 -16.18 -16.31 0.82
N ALA A 111 -16.53 -17.19 1.77
CA ALA A 111 -16.10 -18.58 1.77
C ALA A 111 -16.59 -19.32 0.52
N HIS A 112 -17.82 -19.06 0.08
CA HIS A 112 -18.39 -19.65 -1.12
C HIS A 112 -17.62 -19.25 -2.38
N HIS A 113 -17.36 -17.95 -2.59
CA HIS A 113 -16.60 -17.48 -3.74
C HIS A 113 -15.15 -17.99 -3.73
N ALA A 114 -14.50 -18.03 -2.56
CA ALA A 114 -13.17 -18.62 -2.41
C ALA A 114 -13.18 -20.12 -2.79
N GLN A 115 -14.19 -20.87 -2.35
CA GLN A 115 -14.34 -22.29 -2.69
C GLN A 115 -14.60 -22.51 -4.18
N ILE A 116 -15.36 -21.62 -4.84
CA ILE A 116 -15.57 -21.67 -6.29
C ILE A 116 -14.22 -21.47 -7.01
N LEU A 117 -13.46 -20.43 -6.65
CA LEU A 117 -12.15 -20.18 -7.28
C LEU A 117 -11.17 -21.33 -7.06
N ASN A 118 -11.19 -21.95 -5.88
CA ASN A 118 -10.36 -23.10 -5.62
C ASN A 118 -10.85 -24.33 -6.42
N SER A 119 -12.03 -24.86 -6.11
CA SER A 119 -12.47 -26.15 -6.65
C SER A 119 -12.79 -26.10 -8.14
N ASN A 120 -13.64 -25.15 -8.58
CA ASN A 120 -13.95 -24.97 -9.99
C ASN A 120 -12.76 -24.42 -10.75
N GLY A 121 -11.99 -23.49 -10.18
CA GLY A 121 -10.80 -22.95 -10.85
C GLY A 121 -9.75 -24.02 -11.12
N ILE A 122 -9.44 -24.88 -10.14
CA ILE A 122 -8.52 -26.01 -10.33
C ILE A 122 -9.05 -26.98 -11.38
N TRP A 123 -10.35 -27.31 -11.33
CA TRP A 123 -10.94 -28.24 -12.29
C TRP A 123 -10.94 -27.67 -13.72
N GLN A 124 -11.41 -26.44 -13.92
CA GLN A 124 -11.43 -25.78 -15.23
C GLN A 124 -10.01 -25.63 -15.79
N THR A 125 -9.03 -25.24 -14.95
CA THR A 125 -7.62 -25.17 -15.36
C THR A 125 -7.09 -26.52 -15.82
N LYS A 126 -7.44 -27.61 -15.12
CA LYS A 126 -7.07 -28.98 -15.55
C LYS A 126 -7.73 -29.38 -16.87
N VAL A 127 -9.01 -29.03 -17.07
CA VAL A 127 -9.73 -29.31 -18.33
C VAL A 127 -9.07 -28.58 -19.50
N LEU A 128 -8.80 -27.28 -19.35
CA LEU A 128 -8.13 -26.45 -20.36
C LEU A 128 -6.73 -27.00 -20.70
N LEU A 129 -5.97 -27.40 -19.68
CA LEU A 129 -4.65 -28.01 -19.88
C LEU A 129 -4.74 -29.34 -20.64
N ASN A 130 -5.76 -30.15 -20.37
CA ASN A 130 -5.98 -31.41 -21.08
C ASN A 130 -6.45 -31.20 -22.52
N GLU A 131 -7.34 -30.25 -22.78
CA GLU A 131 -7.75 -29.86 -24.14
C GLU A 131 -6.54 -29.37 -24.95
N TYR A 132 -5.70 -28.54 -24.33
CA TYR A 132 -4.46 -28.07 -24.95
C TYR A 132 -3.48 -29.23 -25.26
N LYS A 133 -3.27 -30.15 -24.32
CA LYS A 133 -2.47 -31.37 -24.54
C LYS A 133 -3.03 -32.22 -25.68
N ALA A 134 -4.35 -32.31 -25.81
CA ALA A 134 -4.99 -33.05 -26.89
C ALA A 134 -4.79 -32.38 -28.25
N PHE A 135 -4.87 -31.05 -28.31
CA PHE A 135 -4.61 -30.25 -29.51
C PHE A 135 -3.20 -30.47 -30.07
N LEU A 136 -2.18 -30.58 -29.20
CA LEU A 136 -0.80 -30.79 -29.62
C LEU A 136 -0.47 -32.21 -30.11
N ARG A 137 -1.36 -33.20 -29.94
CA ARG A 137 -1.04 -34.57 -30.35
C ARG A 137 -0.97 -34.63 -31.89
N PRO A 138 0.16 -35.08 -32.48
CA PRO A 138 0.40 -35.02 -33.92
C PRO A 138 -0.58 -35.84 -34.79
N ASN A 139 -1.41 -36.71 -34.18
CA ASN A 139 -2.41 -37.53 -34.86
C ASN A 139 -3.85 -37.23 -34.40
N SER A 140 -4.12 -36.06 -33.82
CA SER A 140 -5.49 -35.71 -33.46
C SER A 140 -6.32 -35.52 -34.73
N ARG A 141 -7.28 -36.43 -34.97
CA ARG A 141 -8.29 -36.31 -36.05
C ARG A 141 -9.30 -35.18 -35.77
N PHE A 142 -9.10 -34.42 -34.70
CA PHE A 142 -10.01 -33.37 -34.26
C PHE A 142 -9.62 -32.04 -34.91
N LYS A 143 -10.58 -31.45 -35.62
CA LYS A 143 -10.50 -30.16 -36.31
C LYS A 143 -10.51 -28.96 -35.33
N VAL A 144 -9.86 -29.09 -34.17
CA VAL A 144 -9.79 -28.00 -33.18
C VAL A 144 -8.78 -26.97 -33.69
N THR A 145 -9.24 -25.74 -33.94
CA THR A 145 -8.35 -24.64 -34.35
C THR A 145 -7.69 -24.02 -33.13
N VAL A 146 -6.53 -23.37 -33.33
CA VAL A 146 -5.85 -22.58 -32.29
C VAL A 146 -6.80 -21.55 -31.70
N ASP A 147 -7.59 -20.88 -32.54
CA ASP A 147 -8.57 -19.87 -32.13
C ASP A 147 -9.60 -20.44 -31.16
N THR A 148 -10.11 -21.65 -31.43
CA THR A 148 -11.08 -22.32 -30.54
C THR A 148 -10.48 -22.59 -29.15
N VAL A 149 -9.20 -22.97 -29.08
CA VAL A 149 -8.51 -23.19 -27.80
C VAL A 149 -8.28 -21.85 -27.09
N VAL A 150 -7.79 -20.84 -27.80
CA VAL A 150 -7.54 -19.50 -27.25
C VAL A 150 -8.83 -18.88 -26.71
N ASP A 151 -9.94 -18.98 -27.43
CA ASP A 151 -11.25 -18.46 -27.01
C ASP A 151 -11.76 -19.13 -25.75
N LYS A 152 -11.62 -20.46 -25.64
CA LYS A 152 -11.97 -21.20 -24.42
C LYS A 152 -11.12 -20.79 -23.21
N PHE A 153 -9.80 -20.62 -23.42
CA PHE A 153 -8.91 -20.12 -22.37
C PHE A 153 -9.27 -18.70 -21.95
N ALA A 154 -9.49 -17.80 -22.90
CA ALA A 154 -9.89 -16.41 -22.62
C ALA A 154 -11.21 -16.35 -21.85
N SER A 155 -12.21 -17.14 -22.27
CA SER A 155 -13.51 -17.23 -21.60
C SER A 155 -13.38 -17.72 -20.16
N ALA A 156 -12.59 -18.76 -19.90
CA ALA A 156 -12.38 -19.26 -18.56
C ALA A 156 -11.61 -18.25 -17.66
N LEU A 157 -10.58 -17.60 -18.20
CA LEU A 157 -9.85 -16.56 -17.46
C LEU A 157 -10.73 -15.34 -17.17
N GLN A 158 -11.64 -14.96 -18.06
CA GLN A 158 -12.64 -13.92 -17.80
C GLN A 158 -13.60 -14.32 -16.68
N GLN A 159 -14.08 -15.58 -16.68
CA GLN A 159 -14.90 -16.10 -15.57
C GLN A 159 -14.14 -16.06 -14.24
N PHE A 160 -12.85 -16.42 -14.25
CA PHE A 160 -12.00 -16.33 -13.07
C PHE A 160 -11.83 -14.90 -12.55
N ILE A 161 -11.68 -13.90 -13.42
CA ILE A 161 -11.65 -12.50 -12.99
C ILE A 161 -12.98 -12.12 -12.36
N LEU A 162 -14.09 -12.47 -12.99
CA LEU A 162 -15.42 -12.12 -12.51
C LEU A 162 -15.64 -12.66 -11.09
N VAL A 163 -15.34 -13.94 -10.87
CA VAL A 163 -15.49 -14.55 -9.53
C VAL A 163 -14.50 -13.94 -8.52
N SER A 164 -13.27 -13.59 -8.94
CA SER A 164 -12.30 -12.89 -8.07
C SER A 164 -12.74 -11.49 -7.68
N ASN A 165 -13.37 -10.73 -8.58
CA ASN A 165 -13.96 -9.43 -8.27
C ASN A 165 -15.13 -9.57 -7.28
N ASN A 166 -16.03 -10.54 -7.50
CA ASN A 166 -17.11 -10.84 -6.55
C ASN A 166 -16.55 -11.26 -5.19
N LEU A 167 -15.42 -11.98 -5.15
CA LEU A 167 -14.72 -12.30 -3.92
C LEU A 167 -14.19 -11.02 -3.25
N THR A 168 -13.51 -10.13 -3.99
CA THR A 168 -13.03 -8.84 -3.47
C THR A 168 -14.16 -8.02 -2.85
N GLU A 169 -15.29 -7.89 -3.54
CA GLU A 169 -16.46 -7.16 -3.03
C GLU A 169 -17.00 -7.79 -1.75
N SER A 170 -17.16 -9.12 -1.73
CA SER A 170 -17.65 -9.83 -0.54
C SER A 170 -16.71 -9.70 0.67
N VAL A 171 -15.38 -9.72 0.43
CA VAL A 171 -14.36 -9.52 1.46
C VAL A 171 -14.43 -8.11 2.01
N GLN A 172 -14.55 -7.08 1.15
CA GLN A 172 -14.69 -5.70 1.58
C GLN A 172 -15.94 -5.48 2.44
N LEU A 173 -17.07 -6.06 2.03
CA LEU A 173 -18.29 -6.04 2.85
C LEU A 173 -18.07 -6.73 4.19
N ALA A 174 -17.43 -7.91 4.22
CA ALA A 174 -17.10 -8.59 5.47
C ALA A 174 -16.20 -7.76 6.39
N ILE A 175 -15.19 -7.05 5.85
CA ILE A 175 -14.30 -6.15 6.62
C ILE A 175 -15.11 -5.01 7.24
N LEU A 176 -15.93 -4.32 6.45
CA LEU A 176 -16.72 -3.18 6.93
C LEU A 176 -17.71 -3.60 8.02
N THR A 177 -18.41 -4.72 7.81
CA THR A 177 -19.34 -5.25 8.81
C THR A 177 -18.61 -5.73 10.06
N HIS A 178 -17.44 -6.37 9.92
CA HIS A 178 -16.61 -6.81 11.05
C HIS A 178 -16.15 -5.63 11.91
N GLN A 179 -15.60 -4.57 11.31
CA GLN A 179 -15.17 -3.37 12.01
C GLN A 179 -16.34 -2.65 12.69
N SER A 180 -17.47 -2.53 12.00
CA SER A 180 -18.69 -1.94 12.59
C SER A 180 -19.16 -2.74 13.79
N LEU A 181 -19.25 -4.06 13.67
CA LEU A 181 -19.66 -4.96 14.75
C LEU A 181 -18.70 -4.89 15.94
N GLN A 182 -17.39 -4.94 15.69
CA GLN A 182 -16.37 -4.85 16.75
C GLN A 182 -16.47 -3.53 17.51
N SER A 183 -16.68 -2.40 16.81
CA SER A 183 -16.84 -1.09 17.46
C SER A 183 -18.07 -1.04 18.37
N ARG A 184 -19.19 -1.64 17.94
CA ARG A 184 -20.44 -1.71 18.72
C ARG A 184 -20.31 -2.61 19.93
N ILE A 185 -19.69 -3.78 19.77
CA ILE A 185 -19.40 -4.70 20.89
C ILE A 185 -18.50 -4.01 21.92
N LEU A 186 -17.47 -3.27 21.48
CA LEU A 186 -16.59 -2.53 22.38
C LEU A 186 -17.32 -1.39 23.12
N GLN A 187 -18.23 -0.70 22.43
CA GLN A 187 -19.09 0.32 23.05
C GLN A 187 -20.00 -0.28 24.12
N ALA A 188 -20.72 -1.36 23.79
CA ALA A 188 -21.55 -2.10 24.73
C ALA A 188 -20.73 -2.58 25.94
N HIS A 189 -19.54 -3.13 25.68
CA HIS A 189 -18.64 -3.60 26.72
C HIS A 189 -18.24 -2.48 27.68
N LYS A 190 -17.80 -1.33 27.15
CA LYS A 190 -17.41 -0.18 27.98
C LYS A 190 -18.57 0.33 28.82
N ARG A 191 -19.77 0.42 28.24
CA ARG A 191 -20.98 0.84 28.95
C ARG A 191 -21.31 -0.12 30.11
N LEU A 192 -21.40 -1.42 29.83
CA LEU A 192 -21.68 -2.45 30.83
C LEU A 192 -20.60 -2.53 31.90
N LEU A 193 -19.33 -2.31 31.54
CA LEU A 193 -18.23 -2.26 32.49
C LEU A 193 -18.38 -1.08 33.46
N ILE A 194 -18.83 0.09 32.97
CA ILE A 194 -19.10 1.26 33.83
C ILE A 194 -20.30 0.95 34.74
N GLU A 195 -21.40 0.44 34.19
CA GLU A 195 -22.61 0.09 34.95
C GLU A 195 -22.35 -0.96 36.04
N THR A 196 -21.48 -1.94 35.78
CA THR A 196 -21.13 -2.99 36.76
C THR A 196 -20.06 -2.57 37.76
N LYS A 197 -19.12 -1.70 37.37
CA LYS A 197 -18.03 -1.24 38.27
C LYS A 197 -18.36 0.00 39.09
N GLN A 198 -19.43 0.74 38.79
CA GLN A 198 -19.81 1.88 39.62
C GLN A 198 -20.11 1.41 41.06
N ARG A 199 -19.18 1.71 41.97
CA ARG A 199 -19.35 1.51 43.41
C ARG A 199 -19.72 2.84 44.02
N GLY A 200 -20.91 2.96 44.59
CA GLY A 200 -21.38 4.20 45.21
C GLY A 200 -22.82 4.15 45.67
N PHE A 201 -23.30 5.29 46.19
CA PHE A 201 -24.68 5.44 46.70
C PHE A 201 -25.74 5.05 45.67
N PHE A 202 -25.54 5.37 44.38
CA PHE A 202 -26.46 5.01 43.31
C PHE A 202 -26.58 3.49 43.12
N GLN A 203 -25.46 2.75 43.20
CA GLN A 203 -25.45 1.29 43.15
C GLN A 203 -26.17 0.67 44.36
N TYR A 204 -25.99 1.27 45.54
CA TYR A 204 -26.68 0.85 46.76
C TYR A 204 -28.20 1.04 46.61
N CYS A 205 -28.64 2.20 46.09
CA CYS A 205 -30.06 2.45 45.82
C CYS A 205 -30.64 1.51 44.76
N LEU A 206 -29.92 1.23 43.67
CA LEU A 206 -30.35 0.25 42.65
C LEU A 206 -30.47 -1.15 43.22
N ASN A 207 -29.50 -1.60 44.02
CA ASN A 207 -29.55 -2.90 44.69
C ASN A 207 -30.70 -3.00 45.70
N LEU A 208 -31.05 -1.89 46.36
CA LEU A 208 -32.15 -1.84 47.32
C LEU A 208 -33.53 -1.89 46.62
N LEU A 209 -33.64 -1.27 45.44
CA LEU A 209 -34.90 -1.18 44.67
C LEU A 209 -35.14 -2.38 43.75
N LEU A 210 -34.11 -2.88 43.09
CA LEU A 210 -34.21 -3.94 42.07
C LEU A 210 -33.64 -5.29 42.53
N GLY A 211 -33.04 -5.33 43.72
CA GLY A 211 -32.37 -6.51 44.25
C GLY A 211 -31.08 -6.87 43.52
N ASN A 212 -30.43 -7.94 43.97
CA ASN A 212 -29.20 -8.47 43.35
C ASN A 212 -29.43 -9.03 41.93
N GLY A 213 -30.69 -9.30 41.54
CA GLY A 213 -31.03 -9.84 40.23
C GLY A 213 -30.61 -8.91 39.09
N TRP A 214 -30.73 -7.60 39.27
CA TRP A 214 -30.30 -6.62 38.27
C TRP A 214 -28.79 -6.64 38.04
N LEU A 215 -28.00 -6.71 39.12
CA LEU A 215 -26.54 -6.80 39.03
C LEU A 215 -26.11 -8.10 38.34
N MET A 216 -26.68 -9.23 38.76
CA MET A 216 -26.41 -10.54 38.16
C MET A 216 -26.72 -10.56 36.66
N ARG A 217 -27.80 -9.88 36.26
CA ARG A 217 -28.16 -9.72 34.84
C ARG A 217 -27.10 -8.92 34.08
N ARG A 218 -26.67 -7.75 34.59
CA ARG A 218 -25.63 -6.94 33.94
C ARG A 218 -24.27 -7.65 33.87
N GLU A 219 -23.94 -8.48 34.86
CA GLU A 219 -22.74 -9.32 34.82
C GLU A 219 -22.85 -10.42 33.75
N SER A 220 -24.02 -11.05 33.61
CA SER A 220 -24.32 -11.99 32.52
C SER A 220 -24.15 -11.35 31.15
N GLU A 221 -24.78 -10.19 30.93
CA GLU A 221 -24.68 -9.41 29.69
C GLU A 221 -23.22 -9.03 29.39
N LEU A 222 -22.47 -8.57 30.40
CA LEU A 222 -21.05 -8.25 30.23
C LEU A 222 -20.24 -9.48 29.81
N ASN A 223 -20.56 -10.66 30.36
CA ASN A 223 -19.91 -11.91 29.98
C ASN A 223 -20.29 -12.36 28.55
N ALA A 224 -21.54 -12.17 28.15
CA ALA A 224 -21.99 -12.42 26.78
C ALA A 224 -21.25 -11.50 25.79
N VAL A 225 -21.15 -10.20 26.07
CA VAL A 225 -20.43 -9.23 25.24
C VAL A 225 -18.92 -9.53 25.18
N LYS A 226 -18.31 -9.97 26.28
CA LYS A 226 -16.91 -10.45 26.29
C LYS A 226 -16.72 -11.64 25.35
N THR A 227 -17.62 -12.62 25.45
CA THR A 227 -17.58 -13.82 24.60
C THR A 227 -17.78 -13.43 23.13
N ALA A 228 -18.73 -12.55 22.85
CA ALA A 228 -18.97 -12.00 21.52
C ALA A 228 -17.70 -11.33 20.94
N SER A 229 -17.01 -10.51 21.74
CA SER A 229 -15.75 -9.85 21.34
C SER A 229 -14.69 -10.88 20.95
N LEU A 230 -14.49 -11.92 21.77
CA LEU A 230 -13.50 -12.96 21.49
C LEU A 230 -13.81 -13.74 20.21
N ILE A 231 -15.09 -14.03 19.95
CA ILE A 231 -15.50 -14.73 18.73
C ILE A 231 -15.27 -13.84 17.49
N VAL A 232 -15.63 -12.55 17.57
CA VAL A 232 -15.43 -11.60 16.46
C VAL A 232 -13.95 -11.35 16.18
N GLU A 233 -13.12 -11.25 17.22
CA GLU A 233 -11.66 -11.12 17.06
C GLU A 233 -11.06 -12.36 16.38
N ALA A 234 -11.51 -13.57 16.72
CA ALA A 234 -11.01 -14.81 16.13
C ALA A 234 -11.30 -14.94 14.62
N VAL A 235 -12.23 -14.16 14.07
CA VAL A 235 -12.60 -14.18 12.64
C VAL A 235 -11.75 -13.21 11.81
N SER A 236 -11.13 -12.21 12.44
CA SER A 236 -10.30 -11.21 11.74
C SER A 236 -9.16 -11.82 10.90
N PRO A 237 -8.38 -12.81 11.39
CA PRO A 237 -7.33 -13.44 10.59
C PRO A 237 -7.84 -14.12 9.32
N PHE A 238 -9.03 -14.74 9.38
CA PHE A 238 -9.64 -15.38 8.22
C PHE A 238 -9.95 -14.38 7.10
N ILE A 239 -10.58 -13.25 7.44
CA ILE A 239 -10.93 -12.19 6.48
C ILE A 239 -9.66 -11.65 5.80
N ASN A 240 -8.64 -11.33 6.60
CA ASN A 240 -7.38 -10.78 6.10
C ASN A 240 -6.63 -11.79 5.20
N ASN A 241 -6.59 -13.07 5.60
CA ASN A 241 -5.95 -14.10 4.81
C ASN A 241 -6.61 -14.27 3.44
N ILE A 242 -7.95 -14.33 3.38
CA ILE A 242 -8.65 -14.42 2.08
C ILE A 242 -8.38 -13.18 1.23
N GLN A 243 -8.38 -11.98 1.83
CA GLN A 243 -8.08 -10.75 1.09
C GLN A 243 -6.71 -10.84 0.41
N ILE A 244 -5.68 -11.17 1.18
CA ILE A 244 -4.29 -11.28 0.68
C ILE A 244 -4.20 -12.33 -0.44
N MET A 245 -4.80 -13.51 -0.22
CA MET A 245 -4.76 -14.59 -1.21
C MET A 245 -5.50 -14.24 -2.49
N ASN A 246 -6.64 -13.54 -2.40
CA ASN A 246 -7.38 -13.11 -3.58
C ASN A 246 -6.62 -12.03 -4.36
N GLU A 247 -5.93 -11.10 -3.69
CA GLU A 247 -5.09 -10.10 -4.37
C GLU A 247 -3.91 -10.76 -5.10
N ILE A 248 -3.23 -11.72 -4.45
CA ILE A 248 -2.17 -12.51 -5.10
C ILE A 248 -2.73 -13.24 -6.32
N TYR A 249 -3.86 -13.92 -6.17
CA TYR A 249 -4.54 -14.62 -7.25
C TYR A 249 -4.89 -13.69 -8.42
N LYS A 250 -5.49 -12.54 -8.13
CA LYS A 250 -5.90 -11.54 -9.13
C LYS A 250 -4.70 -10.99 -9.89
N ASN A 251 -3.62 -10.67 -9.21
CA ASN A 251 -2.38 -10.20 -9.84
C ASN A 251 -1.81 -11.26 -10.79
N ASN A 252 -1.72 -12.51 -10.35
CA ASN A 252 -1.26 -13.62 -11.19
C ASN A 252 -2.16 -13.81 -12.43
N LEU A 253 -3.47 -13.69 -12.25
CA LEU A 253 -4.45 -13.81 -13.32
C LEU A 253 -4.30 -12.68 -14.36
N LEU A 254 -4.11 -11.45 -13.90
CA LEU A 254 -3.87 -10.29 -14.77
C LEU A 254 -2.56 -10.42 -15.56
N THR A 255 -1.49 -10.91 -14.92
CA THR A 255 -0.22 -11.18 -15.60
C THR A 255 -0.37 -12.18 -16.74
N LEU A 256 -1.26 -13.18 -16.60
CA LEU A 256 -1.53 -14.17 -17.65
C LEU A 256 -2.41 -13.62 -18.78
N LEU A 257 -3.32 -12.69 -18.47
CA LEU A 257 -4.25 -12.12 -19.45
C LEU A 257 -3.65 -11.01 -20.30
N LEU A 258 -2.76 -10.20 -19.74
CA LEU A 258 -2.10 -9.07 -20.43
C LEU A 258 -1.48 -9.48 -21.79
N PRO A 259 -0.69 -10.56 -21.90
CA PRO A 259 -0.14 -11.03 -23.18
C PRO A 259 -1.20 -11.51 -24.16
N MET A 260 -2.28 -12.14 -23.67
CA MET A 260 -3.35 -12.67 -24.53
C MET A 260 -4.15 -11.56 -25.22
N PHE A 261 -4.48 -10.49 -24.49
CA PHE A 261 -5.20 -9.35 -25.05
C PHE A 261 -4.30 -8.41 -25.87
N ARG A 262 -3.01 -8.30 -25.52
CA ARG A 262 -2.03 -7.54 -26.31
C ARG A 262 -1.85 -8.15 -27.70
N ASN A 263 -1.92 -9.48 -27.81
CA ASN A 263 -1.78 -10.19 -29.09
C ASN A 263 -3.01 -10.10 -30.01
N GLN A 264 -4.22 -9.90 -29.47
CA GLN A 264 -5.43 -9.71 -30.28
C GLN A 264 -5.51 -8.32 -30.97
N ARG A 265 -4.75 -7.32 -30.49
CA ARG A 265 -4.64 -6.00 -31.14
C ARG A 265 -3.61 -5.92 -32.27
N TYR A 266 -2.91 -7.00 -32.61
CA TYR A 266 -2.00 -7.04 -33.78
C TYR A 266 -2.72 -7.38 -35.10
N HIS A 267 -4.02 -7.08 -35.21
CA HIS A 267 -4.55 -6.70 -36.52
C HIS A 267 -4.17 -5.24 -36.78
N ASN A 268 -3.02 -5.05 -37.43
CA ASN A 268 -2.46 -3.79 -37.97
C ASN A 268 -2.68 -2.52 -37.12
N PRO A 269 -1.74 -2.14 -36.23
CA PRO A 269 -1.74 -0.80 -35.65
C PRO A 269 -1.29 0.21 -36.70
N SER A 270 -2.24 0.90 -37.29
CA SER A 270 -1.99 2.10 -38.09
C SER A 270 -1.84 3.31 -37.16
N THR A 271 -0.63 3.49 -36.61
CA THR A 271 0.11 4.75 -36.31
C THR A 271 0.91 4.71 -34.98
N PRO A 272 2.11 5.34 -34.92
CA PRO A 272 2.99 5.37 -33.73
C PRO A 272 2.51 6.26 -32.57
N GLU A 273 1.42 6.99 -32.75
CA GLU A 273 0.96 8.04 -31.81
C GLU A 273 0.38 7.46 -30.51
N ASP A 274 -0.12 6.22 -30.52
CA ASP A 274 -0.71 5.57 -29.35
C ASP A 274 0.32 5.09 -28.30
N PHE A 275 1.63 5.12 -28.62
CA PHE A 275 2.69 4.61 -27.75
C PHE A 275 3.36 5.70 -26.88
N ASP A 276 3.11 6.98 -27.15
CA ASP A 276 3.75 8.12 -26.48
C ASP A 276 2.91 8.69 -25.33
N THR A 277 2.48 7.81 -24.44
CA THR A 277 1.79 8.19 -23.19
C THR A 277 2.54 7.61 -21.99
N PRO A 278 2.58 8.33 -20.85
CA PRO A 278 3.20 7.82 -19.63
C PRO A 278 2.51 6.53 -19.15
N ASP A 279 3.22 5.72 -18.38
CA ASP A 279 2.64 4.51 -17.79
C ASP A 279 1.55 4.88 -16.78
N LEU A 280 0.34 4.32 -16.95
CA LEU A 280 -0.88 4.72 -16.22
C LEU A 280 -0.82 4.41 -14.71
N ASP A 281 0.09 3.54 -14.31
CA ASP A 281 0.34 3.11 -12.94
C ASP A 281 1.35 3.99 -12.19
N LEU A 282 1.96 4.98 -12.84
CA LEU A 282 2.94 5.90 -12.23
C LEU A 282 2.30 7.21 -11.78
N GLN A 283 2.57 7.62 -10.54
CA GLN A 283 2.20 8.95 -10.05
C GLN A 283 3.25 9.99 -10.47
N ILE A 284 2.90 10.84 -11.46
CA ILE A 284 3.80 11.87 -11.97
C ILE A 284 3.18 13.25 -11.73
N PRO A 285 3.87 14.18 -11.02
CA PRO A 285 5.15 14.03 -10.33
C PRO A 285 5.02 13.35 -8.95
N GLY A 286 6.13 12.82 -8.45
CA GLY A 286 6.32 12.50 -7.03
C GLY A 286 6.38 11.02 -6.65
N GLU A 287 6.15 10.09 -7.58
CA GLU A 287 6.26 8.65 -7.29
C GLU A 287 7.67 8.32 -6.73
N PRO A 288 7.76 7.72 -5.54
CA PRO A 288 9.02 7.28 -4.97
C PRO A 288 9.51 6.00 -5.66
N ILE A 289 10.75 6.03 -6.12
CA ILE A 289 11.36 4.96 -6.91
C ILE A 289 12.76 4.61 -6.42
N LEU A 290 13.20 3.41 -6.76
CA LEU A 290 14.62 3.03 -6.73
C LEU A 290 15.15 3.09 -8.15
N CYS A 291 15.95 4.11 -8.45
CA CYS A 291 16.51 4.32 -9.77
C CYS A 291 17.97 3.84 -9.82
N LYS A 292 18.30 3.06 -10.85
CA LYS A 292 19.65 2.68 -11.17
C LYS A 292 20.41 3.90 -11.68
N SER A 293 21.55 4.20 -11.06
CA SER A 293 22.45 5.27 -11.52
C SER A 293 23.32 4.75 -12.66
N ASP A 294 23.38 5.49 -13.76
CA ASP A 294 24.24 5.14 -14.91
C ASP A 294 25.72 5.12 -14.56
N ALA A 295 26.14 5.93 -13.59
CA ALA A 295 27.54 6.08 -13.19
C ALA A 295 28.06 4.91 -12.34
N THR A 296 27.19 4.32 -11.51
CA THR A 296 27.59 3.29 -10.52
C THR A 296 26.94 1.94 -10.77
N GLY A 297 25.83 1.89 -11.52
CA GLY A 297 25.01 0.70 -11.69
C GLY A 297 24.23 0.29 -10.43
N GLU A 298 24.37 1.03 -9.32
CA GLU A 298 23.67 0.80 -8.06
C GLU A 298 22.28 1.48 -8.09
N TYR A 299 21.36 0.99 -7.26
CA TYR A 299 20.03 1.57 -7.09
C TYR A 299 20.04 2.63 -5.98
N TRP A 300 19.47 3.79 -6.30
CA TRP A 300 19.42 4.95 -5.42
C TRP A 300 17.97 5.45 -5.28
N PRO A 301 17.56 5.94 -4.11
CA PRO A 301 16.27 6.59 -3.92
C PRO A 301 16.15 7.82 -4.81
N ALA A 302 15.03 7.91 -5.52
CA ALA A 302 14.69 9.03 -6.37
C ALA A 302 13.18 9.22 -6.41
N SER A 303 12.72 10.34 -6.94
CA SER A 303 11.32 10.60 -7.26
C SER A 303 11.15 10.90 -8.75
N ILE A 304 10.02 10.49 -9.32
CA ILE A 304 9.71 10.82 -10.72
C ILE A 304 9.30 12.29 -10.80
N LYS A 305 10.02 13.08 -11.61
CA LYS A 305 9.63 14.46 -11.93
C LYS A 305 8.61 14.46 -13.06
N ASN A 306 9.01 14.06 -14.26
CA ASN A 306 8.22 14.22 -15.48
C ASN A 306 8.38 13.02 -16.43
N TYR A 307 7.43 12.83 -17.35
CA TYR A 307 7.59 11.95 -18.50
C TYR A 307 8.35 12.69 -19.62
N ALA A 308 9.41 12.05 -20.16
CA ALA A 308 10.31 12.66 -21.14
C ALA A 308 10.06 12.18 -22.59
N GLY A 309 9.08 11.28 -22.80
CA GLY A 309 8.68 10.78 -24.11
C GLY A 309 9.26 9.41 -24.47
N VAL A 310 8.87 8.91 -25.64
CA VAL A 310 9.45 7.69 -26.24
C VAL A 310 10.69 8.05 -27.06
N ARG A 311 11.79 7.33 -26.83
CA ARG A 311 13.00 7.39 -27.66
C ARG A 311 13.23 6.06 -28.35
N SER A 312 13.74 6.12 -29.58
CA SER A 312 14.20 4.93 -30.30
C SER A 312 15.70 4.73 -30.05
N THR A 313 16.09 3.56 -29.55
CA THR A 313 17.49 3.18 -29.43
C THR A 313 17.82 2.19 -30.55
N ARG A 314 18.96 2.40 -31.23
CA ARG A 314 19.50 1.43 -32.17
C ARG A 314 20.25 0.38 -31.36
N SER A 315 19.76 -0.85 -31.35
CA SER A 315 20.54 -1.98 -30.83
C SER A 315 21.70 -2.26 -31.81
N GLU A 316 22.93 -2.32 -31.30
CA GLU A 316 24.14 -2.68 -32.05
C GLU A 316 24.35 -4.20 -32.17
N ASP A 317 23.29 -5.01 -31.99
CA ASP A 317 23.40 -6.44 -32.24
C ASP A 317 23.39 -6.73 -33.75
N ASN A 318 24.55 -7.19 -34.21
CA ASN A 318 24.87 -7.52 -35.59
C ASN A 318 23.74 -8.34 -36.27
N ASN A 319 23.32 -7.83 -37.44
CA ASN A 319 22.51 -8.47 -38.49
C ASN A 319 20.97 -8.42 -38.45
N ASN A 320 20.31 -7.73 -37.53
CA ASN A 320 18.90 -7.35 -37.73
C ASN A 320 18.57 -6.02 -37.04
N GLN A 321 18.40 -4.96 -37.82
CA GLN A 321 18.02 -3.62 -37.33
C GLN A 321 16.56 -3.60 -36.86
N SER A 322 16.29 -3.99 -35.62
CA SER A 322 15.01 -3.69 -34.96
C SER A 322 15.13 -2.40 -34.16
N LEU A 323 14.34 -1.38 -34.51
CA LEU A 323 14.14 -0.20 -33.67
C LEU A 323 13.41 -0.61 -32.39
N VAL A 324 14.06 -0.45 -31.24
CA VAL A 324 13.40 -0.63 -29.94
C VAL A 324 12.98 0.74 -29.44
N PHE A 325 11.67 0.91 -29.25
CA PHE A 325 11.09 2.10 -28.66
C PHE A 325 11.03 1.94 -27.14
N GLN A 326 11.56 2.90 -26.41
CA GLN A 326 11.61 2.88 -24.95
C GLN A 326 11.14 4.21 -24.38
N LYS A 327 10.33 4.15 -23.33
CA LYS A 327 9.85 5.32 -22.58
C LYS A 327 10.94 5.86 -21.66
N TYR A 328 11.08 7.18 -21.61
CA TYR A 328 12.03 7.88 -20.75
C TYR A 328 11.31 8.78 -19.76
N TYR A 329 11.94 8.94 -18.59
CA TYR A 329 11.42 9.73 -17.48
C TYR A 329 12.54 10.58 -16.88
N THR A 330 12.19 11.80 -16.47
CA THR A 330 13.07 12.64 -15.68
C THR A 330 12.89 12.29 -14.21
N VAL A 331 13.98 11.95 -13.53
CA VAL A 331 13.99 11.56 -12.11
C VAL A 331 14.87 12.53 -11.31
N LEU A 332 14.49 12.76 -10.06
CA LEU A 332 15.25 13.54 -9.08
C LEU A 332 15.78 12.59 -8.00
N PHE A 333 17.10 12.44 -7.91
CA PHE A 333 17.74 11.65 -6.85
C PHE A 333 17.75 12.41 -5.51
N PHE A 334 17.99 11.68 -4.43
CA PHE A 334 18.08 12.22 -3.07
C PHE A 334 19.16 13.30 -2.87
N ASP A 335 20.18 13.33 -3.73
CA ASP A 335 21.26 14.33 -3.73
C ASP A 335 20.96 15.53 -4.63
N GLU A 336 19.69 15.70 -5.01
CA GLU A 336 19.16 16.74 -5.89
C GLU A 336 19.64 16.65 -7.35
N THR A 337 20.35 15.59 -7.73
CA THR A 337 20.74 15.37 -9.12
C THR A 337 19.52 14.97 -9.95
N ILE A 338 19.40 15.58 -11.14
CA ILE A 338 18.35 15.27 -12.11
C ILE A 338 18.95 14.44 -13.23
N SER A 339 18.32 13.31 -13.55
CA SER A 339 18.71 12.48 -14.68
C SER A 339 17.50 12.09 -15.51
N GLU A 340 17.71 11.85 -16.80
CA GLU A 340 16.71 11.27 -17.68
C GLU A 340 17.04 9.80 -17.92
N VAL A 341 16.16 8.91 -17.48
CA VAL A 341 16.40 7.47 -17.46
C VAL A 341 15.28 6.71 -18.17
N PRO A 342 15.58 5.58 -18.81
CA PRO A 342 14.54 4.74 -19.39
C PRO A 342 13.69 4.07 -18.30
N ARG A 343 12.44 3.70 -18.60
CA ARG A 343 11.51 3.05 -17.65
C ARG A 343 12.11 1.81 -16.95
N CYS A 344 12.96 1.05 -17.64
CA CYS A 344 13.57 -0.16 -17.07
C CYS A 344 14.68 0.12 -16.07
N PHE A 345 15.11 1.37 -15.88
CA PHE A 345 16.18 1.72 -14.96
C PHE A 345 15.66 1.98 -13.54
N PHE A 346 14.35 2.04 -13.33
CA PHE A 346 13.80 2.25 -11.99
C PHE A 346 12.70 1.25 -11.63
N LEU A 347 12.61 1.00 -10.32
CA LEU A 347 11.66 0.12 -9.68
C LEU A 347 10.69 0.96 -8.85
N THR A 348 9.41 0.61 -8.84
CA THR A 348 8.38 1.21 -7.99
C THR A 348 8.04 0.30 -6.81
N SER A 349 7.27 0.80 -5.85
CA SER A 349 6.85 0.00 -4.68
C SER A 349 6.02 -1.26 -5.06
N ALA A 350 5.43 -1.28 -6.26
CA ALA A 350 4.70 -2.42 -6.81
C ALA A 350 5.64 -3.54 -7.31
N ASP A 351 6.88 -3.21 -7.66
CA ASP A 351 7.87 -4.16 -8.15
C ASP A 351 8.43 -5.01 -7.00
N ARG A 352 8.45 -6.33 -7.15
CA ARG A 352 8.98 -7.24 -6.12
C ARG A 352 10.43 -6.93 -5.76
N GLU A 353 11.22 -6.55 -6.77
CA GLU A 353 12.66 -6.27 -6.64
C GLU A 353 12.94 -5.00 -5.84
N PHE A 354 12.00 -4.06 -5.79
CA PHE A 354 12.10 -2.83 -5.00
C PHE A 354 12.38 -3.14 -3.52
N HIS A 355 11.76 -4.20 -3.00
CA HIS A 355 11.90 -4.62 -1.60
C HIS A 355 13.20 -5.36 -1.32
N THR A 356 13.81 -5.98 -2.33
CA THR A 356 14.97 -6.88 -2.17
C THR A 356 16.29 -6.32 -2.67
N VAL A 357 16.26 -5.36 -3.59
CA VAL A 357 17.48 -4.83 -4.21
C VAL A 357 18.34 -4.09 -3.19
N GLN A 358 19.66 -4.22 -3.33
CA GLN A 358 20.59 -3.46 -2.49
C GLN A 358 20.56 -1.99 -2.92
N ILE A 359 20.27 -1.12 -1.96
CA ILE A 359 20.44 0.32 -2.15
C ILE A 359 21.94 0.62 -2.02
N GLY A 360 22.45 1.52 -2.87
CA GLY A 360 23.81 2.04 -2.78
C GLY A 360 24.13 2.57 -1.38
N ARG A 361 25.40 2.73 -1.03
CA ARG A 361 25.78 3.22 0.32
C ARG A 361 25.42 4.70 0.49
N ILE A 362 24.18 4.95 0.93
CA ILE A 362 23.71 6.29 1.28
C ILE A 362 24.34 6.71 2.61
N HIS A 363 25.13 7.78 2.58
CA HIS A 363 25.58 8.47 3.78
C HIS A 363 24.76 9.74 3.95
N THR A 364 23.57 9.62 4.53
CA THR A 364 22.81 10.79 4.97
C THR A 364 23.46 11.32 6.25
N THR A 365 24.08 12.49 6.18
CA THR A 365 24.52 13.19 7.40
C THR A 365 23.36 13.98 7.96
N GLU A 366 22.79 13.52 9.07
CA GLU A 366 21.81 14.27 9.84
C GLU A 366 22.34 15.69 10.13
N THR A 367 21.49 16.71 9.91
CA THR A 367 21.87 18.09 10.22
C THR A 367 22.01 18.24 11.74
N THR A 368 23.24 18.43 12.20
CA THR A 368 23.49 18.66 13.63
C THR A 368 23.14 20.09 14.05
N TYR A 369 22.77 20.27 15.32
CA TYR A 369 22.49 21.60 15.89
C TYR A 369 23.64 22.60 15.66
N ARG A 370 24.90 22.14 15.70
CA ARG A 370 26.08 22.98 15.44
C ARG A 370 26.08 23.58 14.02
N ARG A 371 25.62 22.82 13.02
CA ARG A 371 25.50 23.29 11.63
C ARG A 371 24.23 24.13 11.42
N PHE A 372 23.18 23.83 12.18
CA PHE A 372 21.90 24.53 12.10
C PHE A 372 21.91 25.90 12.79
N TYR A 373 22.62 26.04 13.90
CA TYR A 373 22.63 27.24 14.74
C TYR A 373 22.98 28.54 14.01
N PRO A 374 23.98 28.60 13.10
CA PRO A 374 24.24 29.81 12.33
C PRO A 374 23.03 30.27 11.51
N LYS A 375 22.27 29.34 10.92
CA LYS A 375 21.06 29.63 10.15
C LYS A 375 19.94 30.15 11.06
N LEU A 376 19.78 29.53 12.22
CA LEU A 376 18.85 29.98 13.25
C LEU A 376 19.19 31.40 13.72
N SER A 377 20.49 31.69 13.92
CA SER A 377 20.97 33.01 14.34
C SER A 377 20.55 34.13 13.38
N ASN A 378 20.52 33.84 12.07
CA ASN A 378 20.15 34.82 11.05
C ASN A 378 18.66 35.20 11.10
N VAL A 379 17.80 34.33 11.61
CA VAL A 379 16.34 34.56 11.69
C VAL A 379 15.86 35.01 13.07
N LEU A 380 16.75 35.08 14.07
CA LEU A 380 16.38 35.41 15.46
C LEU A 380 15.68 36.77 15.57
N ALA A 381 16.13 37.80 14.84
CA ALA A 381 15.50 39.11 14.88
C ALA A 381 14.03 39.06 14.43
N SER A 382 13.72 38.24 13.42
CA SER A 382 12.34 38.03 12.97
C SER A 382 11.52 37.26 14.00
N LEU A 383 12.12 36.28 14.68
CA LEU A 383 11.47 35.54 15.78
C LEU A 383 11.21 36.43 17.00
N ASP A 384 12.12 37.35 17.31
CA ASP A 384 11.96 38.32 18.39
C ASP A 384 10.74 39.23 18.13
N LEU A 385 10.56 39.70 16.89
CA LEU A 385 9.36 40.44 16.48
C LEU A 385 8.07 39.62 16.59
N ILE A 386 8.12 38.32 16.27
CA ILE A 386 6.97 37.41 16.43
C ILE A 386 6.62 37.23 17.91
N ALA A 387 7.61 36.99 18.77
CA ALA A 387 7.44 36.86 20.21
C ALA A 387 6.88 38.14 20.86
N ALA A 388 7.26 39.32 20.34
CA ALA A 388 6.72 40.61 20.74
C ALA A 388 5.30 40.91 20.18
N GLY A 389 4.70 40.01 19.40
CA GLY A 389 3.39 40.22 18.76
C GLY A 389 3.41 41.22 17.58
N LYS A 390 4.60 41.56 17.09
CA LYS A 390 4.86 42.53 16.01
C LYS A 390 5.27 41.86 14.69
N ALA A 391 4.91 40.58 14.50
CA ALA A 391 5.18 39.85 13.27
C ALA A 391 4.77 40.67 12.02
N GLN A 392 5.66 40.74 11.03
CA GLN A 392 5.40 41.42 9.76
C GLN A 392 4.36 40.66 8.91
N ASP A 393 4.39 39.33 8.97
CA ASP A 393 3.44 38.49 8.25
C ASP A 393 2.06 38.48 8.94
N PRO A 394 0.97 38.82 8.21
CA PRO A 394 -0.37 38.89 8.76
C PRO A 394 -0.91 37.53 9.23
N THR A 395 -0.49 36.43 8.62
CA THR A 395 -0.89 35.06 9.00
C THR A 395 -0.28 34.67 10.34
N VAL A 396 1.00 35.00 10.56
CA VAL A 396 1.70 34.76 11.84
C VAL A 396 1.10 35.62 12.94
N LYS A 397 0.80 36.88 12.63
CA LYS A 397 0.12 37.79 13.56
C LYS A 397 -1.27 37.28 13.95
N ALA A 398 -2.00 36.67 13.03
CA ALA A 398 -3.29 36.04 13.32
C ALA A 398 -3.12 34.80 14.21
N LYS A 399 -2.17 33.91 13.91
CA LYS A 399 -1.85 32.73 14.75
C LYS A 399 -1.49 33.13 16.18
N HIS A 400 -0.60 34.10 16.34
CA HIS A 400 -0.21 34.63 17.66
C HIS A 400 -1.42 35.13 18.45
N LYS A 401 -2.29 35.94 17.82
CA LYS A 401 -3.52 36.44 18.48
C LYS A 401 -4.52 35.32 18.80
N GLN A 402 -4.63 34.32 17.94
CA GLN A 402 -5.52 33.18 18.12
C GLN A 402 -5.07 32.31 19.30
N PHE A 403 -3.77 31.99 19.37
CA PHE A 403 -3.19 31.21 20.46
C PHE A 403 -3.45 31.84 21.82
N LEU A 404 -3.35 33.17 21.91
CA LEU A 404 -3.65 33.92 23.15
C LEU A 404 -5.13 33.91 23.55
N ARG A 405 -6.06 33.61 22.62
CA ARG A 405 -7.51 33.54 22.90
C ARG A 405 -7.95 32.13 23.26
N VAL A 406 -7.44 31.14 22.54
CA VAL A 406 -7.70 29.71 22.75
C VAL A 406 -6.38 29.01 22.46
N PRO A 407 -5.65 28.52 23.48
CA PRO A 407 -4.52 27.63 23.26
C PRO A 407 -5.03 26.44 22.44
N SER A 408 -4.59 26.33 21.18
CA SER A 408 -5.18 25.41 20.22
C SER A 408 -4.78 23.97 20.57
N GLN A 409 -5.64 23.02 20.19
CA GLN A 409 -5.29 21.60 20.13
C GLN A 409 -4.11 21.41 19.18
N GLN A 410 -3.14 20.60 19.61
CA GLN A 410 -1.91 20.25 18.90
C GLN A 410 -2.16 20.01 17.41
N ARG A 411 -1.59 20.86 16.57
CA ARG A 411 -1.40 20.54 15.15
C ARG A 411 -0.02 19.90 15.03
N VAL A 412 0.00 18.60 14.77
CA VAL A 412 1.24 17.89 14.42
C VAL A 412 1.74 18.48 13.10
N VAL A 413 2.74 19.36 13.17
CA VAL A 413 3.45 19.82 11.98
C VAL A 413 4.62 18.87 11.78
N LEU A 414 4.55 18.05 10.72
CA LEU A 414 5.64 17.20 10.29
C LEU A 414 6.67 18.07 9.58
N TYR A 415 7.91 18.09 10.07
CA TYR A 415 9.05 18.76 9.42
C TYR A 415 9.95 17.71 8.80
N GLY A 416 9.53 17.16 7.66
CA GLY A 416 10.06 15.91 7.09
C GLY A 416 11.57 15.87 6.81
N LYS A 417 12.25 17.03 6.77
CA LYS A 417 13.70 17.18 6.54
C LYS A 417 14.55 17.24 7.82
N TYR A 418 13.94 17.40 8.99
CA TYR A 418 14.67 17.60 10.25
C TYR A 418 14.36 16.51 11.27
N SER A 419 15.40 16.02 11.96
CA SER A 419 15.23 14.99 12.99
C SER A 419 14.57 15.55 14.25
N ASP A 420 13.83 14.68 14.96
CA ASP A 420 13.26 15.00 16.27
C ASP A 420 14.32 15.50 17.26
N LYS A 421 15.54 14.95 17.17
CA LYS A 421 16.66 15.38 18.00
C LYS A 421 17.04 16.82 17.71
N LEU A 422 17.16 17.23 16.45
CA LEU A 422 17.44 18.62 16.10
C LEU A 422 16.32 19.54 16.56
N LEU A 423 15.07 19.17 16.27
CA LEU A 423 13.87 19.92 16.64
C LEU A 423 13.81 20.16 18.15
N PHE A 424 14.14 19.13 18.95
CA PHE A 424 14.24 19.23 20.40
C PHE A 424 15.28 20.26 20.85
N HIS A 425 16.50 20.24 20.28
CA HIS A 425 17.56 21.19 20.64
C HIS A 425 17.18 22.64 20.27
N VAL A 426 16.56 22.84 19.11
CA VAL A 426 16.08 24.15 18.68
C VAL A 426 14.96 24.65 19.60
N GLY A 427 13.99 23.78 19.92
CA GLY A 427 12.92 24.10 20.87
C GLY A 427 13.44 24.48 22.25
N GLN A 428 14.42 23.74 22.77
CA GLN A 428 15.07 24.06 24.05
C GLN A 428 15.77 25.42 24.00
N PHE A 429 16.53 25.70 22.94
CA PHE A 429 17.19 26.98 22.75
C PHE A 429 16.19 28.15 22.73
N LEU A 430 15.09 28.03 21.96
CA LEU A 430 14.06 29.07 21.89
C LEU A 430 13.38 29.27 23.26
N ARG A 431 13.11 28.18 23.99
CA ARG A 431 12.56 28.26 25.35
C ARG A 431 13.48 29.03 26.29
N GLU A 432 14.77 28.69 26.31
CA GLU A 432 15.75 29.36 27.17
C GLU A 432 15.94 30.83 26.80
N ARG A 433 15.93 31.16 25.50
CA ARG A 433 16.04 32.55 25.01
C ARG A 433 14.86 33.42 25.45
N TYR A 434 13.63 32.95 25.26
CA TYR A 434 12.43 33.78 25.46
C TYR A 434 11.82 33.68 26.86
N PHE A 435 12.03 32.56 27.56
CA PHE A 435 11.43 32.29 28.87
C PHE A 435 12.44 31.94 29.95
N GLY A 436 13.74 31.90 29.63
CA GLY A 436 14.79 31.70 30.62
C GLY A 436 15.09 32.96 31.43
N ASN A 437 15.85 32.79 32.50
CA ASN A 437 16.20 33.86 33.46
C ASN A 437 16.96 35.04 32.83
N ALA A 438 17.46 34.90 31.60
CA ALA A 438 18.20 35.92 30.84
C ALA A 438 17.32 36.72 29.85
N ALA A 439 16.00 36.48 29.78
CA ALA A 439 15.09 37.12 28.82
C ALA A 439 14.91 38.65 29.03
N THR A 440 15.52 39.23 30.06
CA THR A 440 15.37 40.63 30.50
C THR A 440 15.96 41.67 29.54
N SER A 441 16.75 41.29 28.52
CA SER A 441 17.43 42.22 27.61
C SER A 441 16.97 42.17 26.15
N LEU A 442 15.98 41.36 25.82
CA LEU A 442 15.41 41.25 24.47
C LEU A 442 14.23 42.22 24.30
N GLU A 443 13.88 42.57 23.06
CA GLU A 443 12.62 43.26 22.79
C GLU A 443 11.51 42.57 23.58
N ALA A 444 10.77 43.34 24.37
CA ALA A 444 9.86 42.78 25.36
C ALA A 444 8.89 41.81 24.68
N VAL A 445 9.05 40.51 24.97
CA VAL A 445 8.10 39.45 24.63
C VAL A 445 6.71 39.94 25.03
N ASP A 446 5.69 39.66 24.20
CA ASP A 446 4.33 40.12 24.47
C ASP A 446 3.96 39.77 25.93
N PRO A 447 3.59 40.75 26.77
CA PRO A 447 3.33 40.51 28.19
C PRO A 447 2.28 39.42 28.43
N ARG A 448 1.35 39.22 27.49
CA ARG A 448 0.33 38.18 27.56
C ARG A 448 0.90 36.79 27.36
N VAL A 449 1.97 36.66 26.56
CA VAL A 449 2.72 35.41 26.39
C VAL A 449 3.54 35.11 27.65
N LEU A 450 4.12 36.14 28.29
CA LEU A 450 4.83 35.97 29.56
C LEU A 450 3.91 35.53 30.70
N GLN A 451 2.62 35.90 30.68
CA GLN A 451 1.63 35.49 31.69
C GLN A 451 1.11 34.06 31.50
N LEU A 452 1.48 33.37 30.43
CA LEU A 452 1.09 31.98 30.20
C LEU A 452 1.68 31.04 31.26
N SER A 453 0.97 29.95 31.55
CA SER A 453 1.52 28.83 32.33
C SER A 453 2.72 28.19 31.63
N ASP A 454 3.59 27.50 32.37
CA ASP A 454 4.78 26.89 31.79
C ASP A 454 4.47 25.89 30.65
N ASN A 455 3.37 25.13 30.78
CA ASN A 455 2.91 24.25 29.71
C ASN A 455 2.47 25.06 28.47
N ALA A 456 1.69 26.13 28.66
CA ALA A 456 1.27 26.97 27.55
C ALA A 456 2.43 27.76 26.90
N ARG A 457 3.51 28.04 27.64
CA ARG A 457 4.76 28.59 27.07
C ARG A 457 5.48 27.56 26.21
N LEU A 458 5.51 26.28 26.63
CA LEU A 458 6.05 25.20 25.81
C LEU A 458 5.24 25.01 24.54
N ASP A 459 3.91 25.02 24.65
CA ASP A 459 3.01 24.94 23.49
C ASP A 459 3.21 26.15 22.55
N TYR A 460 3.50 27.33 23.09
CA TYR A 460 3.81 28.52 22.27
C TYR A 460 5.13 28.35 21.48
N ILE A 461 6.14 27.69 22.07
CA ILE A 461 7.37 27.34 21.35
C ILE A 461 7.05 26.35 20.22
N SER A 462 6.33 25.27 20.50
CA SER A 462 6.06 24.21 19.52
C SER A 462 5.12 24.65 18.40
N ASP A 463 4.11 25.46 18.71
CA ASP A 463 3.01 25.75 17.79
C ASP A 463 3.24 27.02 16.97
N ILE A 464 4.13 27.90 17.45
CA ILE A 464 4.42 29.18 16.81
C ILE A 464 5.90 29.32 16.51
N LEU A 465 6.77 29.42 17.53
CA LEU A 465 8.15 29.87 17.28
C LEU A 465 9.00 28.87 16.50
N LEU A 466 8.92 27.57 16.84
CA LEU A 466 9.66 26.52 16.15
C LEU A 466 9.23 26.38 14.67
N PRO A 467 7.93 26.25 14.33
CA PRO A 467 7.46 26.26 12.95
C PRO A 467 7.94 27.45 12.14
N GLU A 468 7.82 28.65 12.71
CA GLU A 468 8.18 29.87 12.01
C GLU A 468 9.70 29.99 11.86
N ALA A 469 10.50 29.50 12.81
CA ALA A 469 11.95 29.45 12.69
C ALA A 469 12.38 28.58 11.50
N LEU A 470 11.81 27.37 11.39
CA LEU A 470 12.10 26.45 10.29
C LEU A 470 11.67 27.04 8.95
N LEU A 471 10.47 27.62 8.90
CA LEU A 471 9.93 28.24 7.69
C LEU A 471 10.79 29.43 7.22
N LEU A 472 11.23 30.29 8.14
CA LEU A 472 12.08 31.44 7.81
C LEU A 472 13.46 30.99 7.29
N ILE A 473 14.06 29.98 7.91
CA ILE A 473 15.34 29.42 7.47
C ILE A 473 15.19 28.83 6.06
N THR A 474 14.20 27.97 5.83
CA THR A 474 13.97 27.36 4.52
C THR A 474 13.62 28.40 3.47
N THR A 475 12.85 29.44 3.82
CA THR A 475 12.58 30.56 2.91
C THR A 475 13.86 31.28 2.52
N ALA A 476 14.77 31.53 3.48
CA ALA A 476 16.05 32.18 3.20
C ALA A 476 16.95 31.33 2.28
N GLU A 477 17.01 30.02 2.50
CA GLU A 477 17.74 29.08 1.63
C GLU A 477 17.20 29.09 0.19
N ILE A 478 15.87 29.05 0.03
CA ILE A 478 15.23 29.13 -1.29
C ILE A 478 15.52 30.47 -1.99
N TYR A 479 15.55 31.59 -1.25
CA TYR A 479 15.88 32.89 -1.82
C TYR A 479 17.33 32.98 -2.30
N GLU A 480 18.27 32.33 -1.61
CA GLU A 480 19.68 32.27 -2.02
C GLU A 480 19.86 31.40 -3.29
N GLU A 481 19.06 30.34 -3.46
CA GLU A 481 19.14 29.40 -4.59
C GLU A 481 18.30 29.83 -5.81
N ALA A 482 17.17 30.49 -5.61
CA ALA A 482 16.18 30.79 -6.65
C ALA A 482 15.96 32.29 -6.86
N SER A 483 16.94 32.97 -7.46
CA SER A 483 16.75 34.33 -8.00
C SER A 483 15.84 34.39 -9.25
N SER A 484 15.30 33.25 -9.71
CA SER A 484 14.62 33.10 -11.01
C SER A 484 13.18 32.54 -10.97
N LEU A 485 12.61 32.20 -9.80
CA LEU A 485 11.27 31.60 -9.71
C LEU A 485 10.19 32.64 -9.42
N SER A 486 9.13 32.70 -10.25
CA SER A 486 7.94 33.55 -10.06
C SER A 486 6.96 32.98 -9.02
N VAL A 487 7.46 32.33 -7.97
CA VAL A 487 6.67 31.63 -6.95
C VAL A 487 6.81 32.35 -5.62
N ASN A 488 5.74 32.42 -4.82
CA ASN A 488 5.81 32.94 -3.47
C ASN A 488 6.74 32.06 -2.61
N PRO A 489 7.93 32.54 -2.19
CA PRO A 489 8.96 31.68 -1.60
C PRO A 489 8.55 31.07 -0.26
N ARG A 490 7.70 31.77 0.49
CA ARG A 490 7.16 31.28 1.76
C ARG A 490 6.16 30.13 1.57
N GLN A 491 5.36 30.19 0.50
CA GLN A 491 4.45 29.08 0.15
C GLN A 491 5.25 27.87 -0.31
N TYR A 492 6.26 28.07 -1.14
CA TYR A 492 7.15 27.01 -1.59
C TYR A 492 7.90 26.37 -0.42
N ALA A 493 8.48 27.17 0.48
CA ALA A 493 9.13 26.69 1.71
C ALA A 493 8.19 25.86 2.60
N THR A 494 6.91 26.24 2.67
CA THR A 494 5.90 25.49 3.44
C THR A 494 5.64 24.11 2.84
N GLU A 495 5.59 23.99 1.52
CA GLU A 495 5.43 22.68 0.85
C GLU A 495 6.71 21.84 0.99
N CYS A 496 7.90 22.43 0.83
CA CYS A 496 9.17 21.73 1.03
C CYS A 496 9.31 21.14 2.44
N LEU A 497 8.81 21.83 3.48
CA LEU A 497 8.85 21.33 4.87
C LEU A 497 7.89 20.17 5.11
N LYS A 498 6.83 20.03 4.30
CA LYS A 498 5.89 18.89 4.35
C LYS A 498 6.38 17.68 3.58
N GLU A 499 7.25 17.87 2.60
CA GLU A 499 7.82 16.77 1.84
C GLU A 499 8.63 15.87 2.80
N THR A 500 8.28 14.59 2.80
CA THR A 500 9.03 13.57 3.54
C THR A 500 10.31 13.27 2.77
N ASP A 501 11.42 13.12 3.48
CA ASP A 501 12.69 12.75 2.85
C ASP A 501 12.51 11.49 1.98
N ILE A 502 13.01 11.55 0.74
CA ILE A 502 12.80 10.47 -0.25
C ILE A 502 13.47 9.15 0.18
N VAL A 503 14.58 9.22 0.93
CA VAL A 503 15.26 8.06 1.49
C VAL A 503 14.40 7.43 2.57
N ASP A 504 13.83 8.25 3.45
CA ASP A 504 12.92 7.77 4.50
C ASP A 504 11.63 7.18 3.89
N LEU A 505 11.07 7.83 2.88
CA LEU A 505 9.87 7.36 2.19
C LEU A 505 10.12 6.01 1.51
N VAL A 506 11.23 5.86 0.78
CA VAL A 506 11.63 4.58 0.17
C VAL A 506 11.88 3.51 1.24
N ASN A 507 12.56 3.86 2.34
CA ASN A 507 12.80 2.92 3.43
C ASN A 507 11.49 2.45 4.10
N CYS A 508 10.54 3.36 4.32
CA CYS A 508 9.21 3.05 4.84
C CYS A 508 8.46 2.10 3.91
N LEU A 509 8.48 2.37 2.60
CA LEU A 509 7.83 1.52 1.61
C LEU A 509 8.44 0.12 1.54
N ARG A 510 9.74 -0.01 1.81
CA ARG A 510 10.43 -1.30 1.91
C ARG A 510 10.14 -2.05 3.20
N TRP A 511 9.87 -1.35 4.29
CA TRP A 511 9.53 -1.93 5.59
C TRP A 511 8.03 -2.25 5.67
N LYS A 512 7.60 -3.33 5.00
CA LYS A 512 6.39 -4.04 5.45
C LYS A 512 6.75 -4.85 6.71
N PRO A 513 5.99 -4.74 7.82
CA PRO A 513 6.22 -5.60 8.97
C PRO A 513 6.10 -7.05 8.50
N LYS A 514 7.13 -7.86 8.79
CA LYS A 514 6.99 -9.32 8.67
C LYS A 514 5.79 -9.71 9.53
N PRO A 515 4.79 -10.42 8.99
CA PRO A 515 3.78 -11.03 9.85
C PRO A 515 4.53 -11.94 10.84
N ILE A 516 4.35 -11.66 12.13
CA ILE A 516 4.82 -12.51 13.24
C ILE A 516 3.96 -13.77 13.25
#